data_AF-A0A1G0LYP0-F1
#
_entry.id   AF-A0A1G0LYP0-F1
#
_cell.length_a   1.000
_cell.length_b   1.000
_cell.length_c   1.000
_cell.angle_alpha   90.00
_cell.angle_beta   90.00
_cell.angle_gamma   90.00
#
_symmetry.space_group_name_H-M   'P 1'
#
loop_
_entity.id
_entity.type
_entity.pdbx_description
1 polymer ?
#
loop_
_entity_poly.entity_id
_entity_poly.type
_entity_poly.pdbx_seq_one_letter_code
_entity_poly.pdbx_strand_id
1 'polypeptide(L)'
;MICRQCDNQIFREYENYLNYKEHPTDKMIAQIALKNHMRFIGKRRFEISLYNNMKEEFSKKSARNHLLDGYIDDMLRVANLDLLEYIRDFKHCKKIIEKEWLNEHYLFYYEKLDYTVPIAFQGEVCLNFDFLGHPINDIYNKSKDYKLQTLHISIFPIESQSIIMLFTKNGNKRLRQFYKQYSSLEHKDKLSAINFIIFSLSEDVFMSKSLHDRFMENDSLKRVAGLTSIQFSEKNNISQEGLTEEFDLSKRNDIPNFLLMEN
;
A
#
# COMPACT_ATOMS: atom_id res chain seq x y z
N MET A 1 13.02 -5.64 7.04
CA MET A 1 14.28 -6.22 6.51
C MET A 1 15.18 -5.06 6.12
N ILE A 2 16.19 -4.74 6.93
CA ILE A 2 17.18 -3.70 6.64
C ILE A 2 18.42 -4.43 6.13
N CYS A 3 18.85 -4.15 4.90
CA CYS A 3 20.00 -4.80 4.28
C CYS A 3 20.97 -3.72 3.81
N ARG A 4 21.92 -3.32 4.67
CA ARG A 4 22.89 -2.25 4.37
C ARG A 4 23.66 -2.51 3.07
N GLN A 5 23.99 -3.76 2.77
CA GLN A 5 24.64 -4.12 1.52
C GLN A 5 23.71 -3.89 0.31
N CYS A 6 22.45 -4.31 0.41
CA CYS A 6 21.45 -4.10 -0.63
C CYS A 6 21.19 -2.61 -0.85
N ASP A 7 21.10 -1.84 0.24
CA ASP A 7 20.91 -0.39 0.22
C ASP A 7 22.05 0.31 -0.54
N ASN A 8 23.29 -0.14 -0.33
CA ASN A 8 24.48 0.40 -1.00
C ASN A 8 24.74 -0.16 -2.41
N GLN A 9 24.03 -1.20 -2.85
CA GLN A 9 24.25 -1.87 -4.14
C GLN A 9 23.03 -1.77 -5.04
N ILE A 10 21.93 -2.43 -4.65
CA ILE A 10 20.72 -2.58 -5.46
C ILE A 10 19.86 -1.32 -5.39
N PHE A 11 19.78 -0.67 -4.24
CA PHE A 11 18.87 0.46 -3.96
C PHE A 11 19.56 1.82 -3.93
N ARG A 12 20.85 1.84 -4.30
CA ARG A 12 21.74 2.99 -4.12
C ARG A 12 21.21 4.28 -4.78
N GLU A 13 20.53 4.17 -5.91
CA GLU A 13 20.08 5.36 -6.64
C GLU A 13 18.89 6.02 -5.96
N TYR A 14 17.85 5.28 -5.62
CA TYR A 14 16.68 5.91 -4.98
C TYR A 14 16.90 6.22 -3.50
N GLU A 15 17.80 5.53 -2.79
CA GLU A 15 18.15 5.83 -1.38
C GLU A 15 19.05 7.07 -1.26
N ASN A 16 19.67 7.53 -2.36
CA ASN A 16 20.44 8.77 -2.36
C ASN A 16 19.51 9.97 -2.53
N TYR A 17 19.24 10.69 -1.44
CA TYR A 17 18.37 11.87 -1.45
C TYR A 17 18.80 12.96 -2.46
N LEU A 18 20.09 13.05 -2.79
CA LEU A 18 20.60 14.02 -3.77
C LEU A 18 20.07 13.76 -5.19
N ASN A 19 19.62 12.54 -5.49
CA ASN A 19 19.07 12.17 -6.80
C ASN A 19 17.66 12.75 -7.03
N TYR A 20 16.97 13.22 -5.98
CA TYR A 20 15.66 13.92 -6.10
C TYR A 20 15.80 15.43 -6.30
N LYS A 21 16.99 15.92 -6.64
CA LYS A 21 17.14 17.25 -7.25
C LYS A 21 16.44 17.30 -8.61
N GLU A 22 16.54 16.20 -9.36
CA GLU A 22 15.87 15.98 -10.64
C GLU A 22 14.64 15.08 -10.48
N HIS A 23 13.87 14.94 -11.55
CA HIS A 23 12.78 13.97 -11.62
C HIS A 23 13.33 12.52 -11.54
N PRO A 24 12.68 11.60 -10.82
CA PRO A 24 13.16 10.22 -10.64
C PRO A 24 13.25 9.47 -11.97
N THR A 25 14.26 8.61 -12.08
CA THR A 25 14.47 7.74 -13.25
C THR A 25 13.63 6.45 -13.16
N ASP A 26 13.40 5.79 -14.30
CA ASP A 26 12.74 4.47 -14.34
C ASP A 26 13.41 3.44 -13.43
N LYS A 27 14.75 3.51 -13.32
CA LYS A 27 15.53 2.64 -12.44
C LYS A 27 15.24 2.92 -10.96
N MET A 28 15.15 4.19 -10.56
CA MET A 28 14.76 4.56 -9.19
C MET A 28 13.36 4.03 -8.86
N ILE A 29 12.39 4.20 -9.78
CA ILE A 29 11.03 3.69 -9.60
C ILE A 29 11.01 2.17 -9.48
N ALA A 30 11.77 1.45 -10.32
CA ALA A 30 11.90 0.00 -10.23
C ALA A 30 12.58 -0.47 -8.93
N GLN A 31 13.56 0.28 -8.41
CA GLN A 31 14.20 -0.02 -7.12
C GLN A 31 13.23 0.15 -5.94
N ILE A 32 12.40 1.20 -5.94
CA ILE A 32 11.35 1.41 -4.94
C ILE A 32 10.36 0.24 -5.00
N ALA A 33 9.85 -0.10 -6.19
CA ALA A 33 8.94 -1.22 -6.39
C ALA A 33 9.54 -2.55 -5.89
N LEU A 34 10.80 -2.82 -6.25
CA LEU A 34 11.52 -4.00 -5.81
C LEU A 34 11.57 -4.09 -4.27
N LYS A 35 11.88 -2.98 -3.58
CA LYS A 35 11.96 -2.98 -2.10
C LYS A 35 10.59 -3.14 -1.46
N ASN A 36 9.54 -2.57 -2.04
CA ASN A 36 8.16 -2.80 -1.58
C ASN A 36 7.83 -4.29 -1.66
N HIS A 37 8.03 -4.94 -2.79
CA HIS A 37 7.78 -6.39 -2.91
C HIS A 37 8.65 -7.22 -1.97
N MET A 38 9.91 -6.84 -1.73
CA MET A 38 10.74 -7.51 -0.71
C MET A 38 10.14 -7.43 0.69
N ARG A 39 9.58 -6.28 1.07
CA ARG A 39 8.90 -6.09 2.35
C ARG A 39 7.68 -7.01 2.44
N PHE A 40 6.82 -7.02 1.43
CA PHE A 40 5.60 -7.83 1.41
C PHE A 40 5.87 -9.34 1.34
N ILE A 41 6.92 -9.78 0.64
CA ILE A 41 7.40 -11.17 0.71
C ILE A 41 7.74 -11.54 2.16
N GLY A 42 8.45 -10.66 2.88
CA GLY A 42 8.76 -10.85 4.30
C GLY A 42 7.49 -10.95 5.16
N LYS A 43 6.55 -10.01 4.98
CA LYS A 43 5.26 -9.98 5.69
C LYS A 43 4.45 -11.26 5.48
N ARG A 44 4.23 -11.67 4.22
CA ARG A 44 3.47 -12.89 3.90
C ARG A 44 4.15 -14.15 4.43
N ARG A 45 5.48 -14.26 4.36
CA ARG A 45 6.20 -15.41 4.95
C ARG A 45 6.02 -15.50 6.47
N PHE A 46 6.08 -14.36 7.16
CA PHE A 46 5.83 -14.30 8.60
C PHE A 46 4.40 -14.73 8.93
N GLU A 47 3.40 -14.18 8.25
CA GLU A 47 1.99 -14.52 8.46
C GLU A 47 1.68 -15.99 8.14
N ILE A 48 2.21 -16.54 7.05
CA ILE A 48 2.06 -17.98 6.74
C ILE A 48 2.61 -18.83 7.88
N SER A 49 3.78 -18.48 8.43
CA SER A 49 4.34 -19.18 9.58
C SER A 49 3.47 -19.03 10.81
N LEU A 50 2.95 -17.82 11.07
CA LEU A 50 2.06 -17.53 12.20
C LEU A 50 0.78 -18.37 12.11
N TYR A 51 0.11 -18.38 10.96
CA TYR A 51 -1.13 -19.13 10.76
C TYR A 51 -0.93 -20.65 10.83
N ASN A 52 0.19 -21.17 10.32
CA ASN A 52 0.54 -22.58 10.47
C ASN A 52 0.73 -22.95 11.94
N ASN A 53 1.46 -22.13 12.71
CA ASN A 53 1.64 -22.35 14.14
C ASN A 53 0.31 -22.27 14.90
N MET A 54 -0.54 -21.29 14.56
CA MET A 54 -1.90 -21.21 15.12
C MET A 54 -2.70 -22.49 14.85
N LYS A 55 -2.68 -22.99 13.61
CA LYS A 55 -3.37 -24.22 13.23
C LYS A 55 -2.91 -25.43 14.04
N GLU A 56 -1.59 -25.57 14.23
CA GLU A 56 -1.00 -26.64 15.03
C GLU A 56 -1.43 -26.55 16.50
N GLU A 57 -1.35 -25.36 17.10
CA GLU A 57 -1.71 -25.14 18.50
C GLU A 57 -3.21 -25.36 18.77
N PHE A 58 -4.09 -24.93 17.85
CA PHE A 58 -5.53 -25.17 17.99
C PHE A 58 -5.89 -26.65 17.79
N SER A 59 -5.16 -27.38 16.94
CA SER A 59 -5.37 -28.82 16.73
C SER A 59 -5.07 -29.66 17.98
N LYS A 60 -4.27 -29.14 18.93
CA LYS A 60 -3.96 -29.79 20.21
C LYS A 60 -5.08 -29.65 21.25
N LYS A 61 -6.06 -28.76 21.04
CA LYS A 61 -7.16 -28.50 21.98
C LYS A 61 -8.34 -29.44 21.73
N SER A 62 -8.97 -29.92 22.81
CA SER A 62 -10.03 -30.93 22.80
C SER A 62 -11.35 -30.48 22.16
N ALA A 63 -11.60 -29.17 22.05
CA ALA A 63 -12.76 -28.61 21.36
C ALA A 63 -12.32 -27.99 20.02
N ARG A 64 -12.49 -28.74 18.93
CA ARG A 64 -12.17 -28.28 17.58
C ARG A 64 -13.23 -27.30 17.09
N ASN A 65 -12.82 -26.09 16.72
CA ASN A 65 -13.71 -25.08 16.17
C ASN A 65 -13.56 -25.04 14.64
N HIS A 66 -14.52 -25.64 13.92
CA HIS A 66 -14.50 -25.72 12.46
C HIS A 66 -14.54 -24.34 11.76
N LEU A 67 -15.13 -23.32 12.39
CA LEU A 67 -15.11 -21.95 11.85
C LEU A 67 -13.71 -21.36 11.89
N LEU A 68 -12.97 -21.61 12.97
CA LEU A 68 -11.60 -21.14 13.12
C LEU A 68 -10.65 -21.86 12.16
N ASP A 69 -10.81 -23.18 11.98
CA ASP A 69 -10.04 -23.94 10.99
C ASP A 69 -10.27 -23.39 9.57
N GLY A 70 -11.53 -23.16 9.19
CA GLY A 70 -11.88 -22.59 7.87
C GLY A 70 -11.30 -21.19 7.66
N TYR A 71 -11.36 -20.33 8.67
CA TYR A 71 -10.75 -19.00 8.63
C TYR A 71 -9.23 -19.07 8.43
N ILE A 72 -8.53 -19.91 9.21
CA ILE A 72 -7.08 -20.07 9.10
C ILE A 72 -6.69 -20.59 7.71
N ASP A 73 -7.44 -21.56 7.17
CA ASP A 73 -7.20 -22.11 5.83
C ASP A 73 -7.41 -21.07 4.74
N ASP A 74 -8.42 -20.21 4.87
CA ASP A 74 -8.64 -19.10 3.95
C ASP A 74 -7.52 -18.05 4.02
N MET A 75 -7.07 -17.67 5.21
CA MET A 75 -5.96 -16.74 5.40
C MET A 75 -4.64 -17.31 4.83
N LEU A 76 -4.36 -18.59 5.06
CA LEU A 76 -3.22 -19.29 4.47
C LEU A 76 -3.31 -19.30 2.95
N ARG A 77 -4.50 -19.59 2.38
CA ARG A 77 -4.69 -19.60 0.93
C ARG A 77 -4.40 -18.23 0.33
N VAL A 78 -4.97 -17.15 0.87
CA VAL A 78 -4.76 -15.78 0.40
C VAL A 78 -3.28 -15.40 0.53
N ALA A 79 -2.67 -15.62 1.70
CA ALA A 79 -1.27 -15.26 1.94
C ALA A 79 -0.30 -15.99 0.98
N ASN A 80 -0.58 -17.24 0.63
CA ASN A 80 0.22 -17.99 -0.34
C ASN A 80 0.06 -17.48 -1.77
N LEU A 81 -1.16 -17.10 -2.19
CA LEU A 81 -1.39 -16.50 -3.51
C LEU A 81 -0.64 -15.17 -3.64
N ASP A 82 -0.80 -14.28 -2.67
CA ASP A 82 -0.09 -13.01 -2.59
C ASP A 82 1.43 -13.20 -2.64
N LEU A 83 1.97 -14.15 -1.87
CA LEU A 83 3.41 -14.44 -1.85
C LEU A 83 3.93 -14.81 -3.26
N LEU A 84 3.18 -15.60 -4.01
CA LEU A 84 3.54 -15.96 -5.38
C LEU A 84 3.48 -14.75 -6.33
N GLU A 85 2.55 -13.82 -6.13
CA GLU A 85 2.47 -12.56 -6.87
C GLU A 85 3.71 -11.70 -6.57
N TYR A 86 3.97 -11.41 -5.29
CA TYR A 86 5.11 -10.58 -4.87
C TYR A 86 6.45 -11.16 -5.31
N ILE A 87 6.65 -12.49 -5.29
CA ILE A 87 7.87 -13.11 -5.80
C ILE A 87 8.03 -12.90 -7.32
N ARG A 88 6.93 -12.94 -8.09
CA ARG A 88 6.97 -12.69 -9.54
C ARG A 88 7.31 -11.23 -9.83
N ASP A 89 6.65 -10.30 -9.15
CA ASP A 89 6.87 -8.88 -9.38
C ASP A 89 8.24 -8.42 -8.84
N PHE A 90 8.73 -9.01 -7.75
CA PHE A 90 10.12 -8.87 -7.31
C PHE A 90 11.11 -9.29 -8.41
N LYS A 91 10.93 -10.47 -9.01
CA LYS A 91 11.80 -10.95 -10.10
C LYS A 91 11.71 -10.04 -11.33
N HIS A 92 10.53 -9.52 -11.63
CA HIS A 92 10.33 -8.57 -12.73
C HIS A 92 11.09 -7.27 -12.48
N CYS A 93 10.88 -6.62 -11.33
CA CYS A 93 11.58 -5.40 -10.96
C CYS A 93 13.10 -5.57 -10.94
N LYS A 94 13.59 -6.72 -10.48
CA LYS A 94 15.03 -7.04 -10.52
C LYS A 94 15.56 -7.07 -11.96
N LYS A 95 14.82 -7.68 -12.90
CA LYS A 95 15.19 -7.67 -14.33
C LYS A 95 15.18 -6.27 -14.92
N ILE A 96 14.21 -5.43 -14.57
CA ILE A 96 14.16 -4.03 -15.02
C ILE A 96 15.45 -3.31 -14.63
N ILE A 97 15.89 -3.46 -13.38
CA ILE A 97 17.11 -2.82 -12.86
C ILE A 97 18.37 -3.38 -13.53
N GLU A 98 18.46 -4.70 -13.73
CA GLU A 98 19.63 -5.36 -14.34
C GLU A 98 19.76 -5.09 -15.84
N LYS A 99 18.63 -4.94 -16.54
CA LYS A 99 18.57 -4.74 -17.99
C LYS A 99 18.30 -3.30 -18.41
N GLU A 100 18.11 -2.42 -17.44
CA GLU A 100 17.80 -1.01 -17.63
C GLU A 100 16.59 -0.82 -18.56
N TRP A 101 15.55 -1.64 -18.36
CA TRP A 101 14.30 -1.51 -19.11
C TRP A 101 13.59 -0.21 -18.74
N LEU A 102 13.09 0.48 -19.76
CA LEU A 102 12.44 1.78 -19.62
C LEU A 102 10.92 1.64 -19.70
N ASN A 103 10.20 2.56 -19.08
CA ASN A 103 8.74 2.66 -19.12
C ASN A 103 7.98 1.40 -18.63
N GLU A 104 8.56 0.65 -17.71
CA GLU A 104 7.90 -0.54 -17.12
C GLU A 104 6.94 -0.17 -15.98
N HIS A 105 7.11 1.02 -15.41
CA HIS A 105 6.19 1.64 -14.46
C HIS A 105 5.67 2.96 -15.05
N TYR A 106 4.44 3.31 -14.69
CA TYR A 106 3.83 4.58 -15.01
C TYR A 106 3.77 5.45 -13.75
N LEU A 107 4.71 6.40 -13.65
CA LEU A 107 4.73 7.45 -12.62
C LEU A 107 3.79 8.57 -13.04
N PHE A 108 2.57 8.56 -12.49
CA PHE A 108 1.53 9.51 -12.87
C PHE A 108 1.45 10.72 -11.92
N TYR A 109 2.14 10.66 -10.78
CA TYR A 109 2.31 11.79 -9.89
C TYR A 109 3.72 11.84 -9.33
N TYR A 110 4.35 12.99 -9.49
CA TYR A 110 5.60 13.36 -8.83
C TYR A 110 5.44 14.78 -8.33
N GLU A 111 5.70 14.99 -7.05
CA GLU A 111 5.69 16.31 -6.46
C GLU A 111 6.85 16.48 -5.49
N LYS A 112 7.41 17.68 -5.51
CA LYS A 112 8.41 18.15 -4.57
C LYS A 112 7.83 19.32 -3.77
N LEU A 113 7.53 19.06 -2.50
CA LEU A 113 7.07 20.06 -1.53
C LEU A 113 8.29 20.79 -0.96
N ASP A 114 8.18 22.11 -0.80
CA ASP A 114 9.21 22.99 -0.23
C ASP A 114 9.18 23.04 1.32
N TYR A 115 8.52 22.07 1.93
CA TYR A 115 8.47 21.82 3.37
C TYR A 115 8.55 20.33 3.68
N THR A 116 8.87 20.02 4.92
CA THR A 116 9.00 18.65 5.42
C THR A 116 7.70 18.19 6.05
N VAL A 117 7.08 17.17 5.46
CA VAL A 117 5.87 16.58 6.02
C VAL A 117 6.20 15.73 7.25
N PRO A 118 5.32 15.68 8.26
CA PRO A 118 5.54 14.92 9.49
C PRO A 118 5.34 13.40 9.34
N ILE A 119 5.12 12.87 8.14
CA ILE A 119 4.95 11.44 7.89
C ILE A 119 5.90 10.92 6.80
N ALA A 120 6.35 9.67 6.93
CA ALA A 120 7.09 8.96 5.88
C ALA A 120 6.35 7.67 5.53
N PHE A 121 6.30 7.38 4.23
CA PHE A 121 5.62 6.19 3.72
C PHE A 121 6.36 5.62 2.51
N GLN A 122 6.47 4.30 2.44
CA GLN A 122 6.90 3.61 1.23
C GLN A 122 6.24 2.23 1.20
N GLY A 123 5.32 2.05 0.26
CA GLY A 123 4.56 0.80 0.18
C GLY A 123 3.73 0.69 -1.10
N GLU A 124 3.06 -0.44 -1.21
CA GLU A 124 2.01 -0.65 -2.22
C GLU A 124 0.68 -0.83 -1.49
N VAL A 125 -0.38 -0.28 -2.08
CA VAL A 125 -1.76 -0.38 -1.59
C VAL A 125 -2.64 -0.95 -2.69
N CYS A 126 -3.68 -1.68 -2.30
CA CYS A 126 -4.68 -2.21 -3.21
C CYS A 126 -5.97 -1.40 -3.06
N LEU A 127 -6.23 -0.50 -4.01
CA LEU A 127 -7.46 0.30 -3.98
C LEU A 127 -8.68 -0.58 -4.29
N ASN A 128 -9.72 -0.48 -3.48
CA ASN A 128 -10.98 -1.16 -3.73
C ASN A 128 -11.79 -0.47 -4.82
N PHE A 129 -11.90 0.87 -4.74
CA PHE A 129 -12.73 1.70 -5.62
C PHE A 129 -11.99 2.95 -6.13
N ASP A 130 -12.50 3.55 -7.21
CA ASP A 130 -12.06 4.84 -7.72
C ASP A 130 -12.80 6.01 -7.04
N PHE A 131 -12.54 7.26 -7.44
CA PHE A 131 -13.16 8.45 -6.83
C PHE A 131 -14.67 8.56 -7.06
N LEU A 132 -15.23 7.77 -7.98
CA LEU A 132 -16.66 7.71 -8.28
C LEU A 132 -17.32 6.44 -7.71
N GLY A 133 -16.59 5.67 -6.88
CA GLY A 133 -17.09 4.44 -6.29
C GLY A 133 -17.09 3.24 -7.23
N HIS A 134 -16.49 3.33 -8.43
CA HIS A 134 -16.38 2.17 -9.32
C HIS A 134 -15.30 1.20 -8.83
N PRO A 135 -15.53 -0.12 -8.85
CA PRO A 135 -14.56 -1.10 -8.36
C PRO A 135 -13.30 -1.13 -9.24
N ILE A 136 -12.15 -1.03 -8.58
CA ILE A 136 -10.82 -1.23 -9.18
C ILE A 136 -10.37 -2.66 -8.93
N ASN A 137 -10.55 -3.15 -7.70
CA ASN A 137 -10.20 -4.49 -7.29
C ASN A 137 -11.36 -5.17 -6.54
N ASP A 138 -11.76 -6.35 -7.00
CA ASP A 138 -12.52 -7.31 -6.20
C ASP A 138 -11.58 -8.08 -5.27
N ILE A 139 -11.41 -7.56 -4.05
CA ILE A 139 -10.56 -8.17 -3.01
C ILE A 139 -11.11 -9.47 -2.42
N TYR A 140 -12.36 -9.83 -2.75
CA TYR A 140 -12.95 -11.10 -2.34
C TYR A 140 -12.85 -12.17 -3.42
N ASN A 141 -12.33 -11.82 -4.60
CA ASN A 141 -12.03 -12.78 -5.65
C ASN A 141 -10.79 -13.60 -5.31
N LYS A 142 -11.00 -14.85 -4.90
CA LYS A 142 -9.94 -15.79 -4.53
C LYS A 142 -9.44 -16.66 -5.71
N SER A 143 -9.77 -16.30 -6.96
CA SER A 143 -9.30 -17.01 -8.16
C SER A 143 -7.81 -16.74 -8.39
N LYS A 144 -7.06 -17.78 -8.78
CA LYS A 144 -5.63 -17.66 -9.14
C LYS A 144 -5.39 -16.84 -10.41
N ASP A 145 -6.41 -16.71 -11.25
CA ASP A 145 -6.36 -15.96 -12.50
C ASP A 145 -6.70 -14.48 -12.30
N TYR A 146 -7.25 -14.14 -11.13
CA TYR A 146 -7.56 -12.77 -10.76
C TYR A 146 -6.42 -12.19 -9.93
N LYS A 147 -5.63 -11.32 -10.56
CA LYS A 147 -4.55 -10.60 -9.88
C LYS A 147 -5.02 -9.26 -9.40
N LEU A 148 -4.71 -8.89 -8.17
CA LEU A 148 -4.95 -7.54 -7.68
C LEU A 148 -4.02 -6.55 -8.41
N GLN A 149 -4.48 -5.31 -8.53
CA GLN A 149 -3.70 -4.23 -9.12
C GLN A 149 -3.33 -3.24 -8.02
N THR A 150 -2.02 -3.02 -7.84
CA THR A 150 -1.48 -2.19 -6.77
C THR A 150 -1.07 -0.81 -7.25
N LEU A 151 -1.22 0.14 -6.34
CA LEU A 151 -0.70 1.50 -6.43
C LEU A 151 0.50 1.59 -5.48
N HIS A 152 1.67 1.97 -6.00
CA HIS A 152 2.82 2.28 -5.17
C HIS A 152 2.76 3.75 -4.75
N ILE A 153 3.03 4.01 -3.48
CA ILE A 153 3.09 5.35 -2.91
C ILE A 153 4.39 5.48 -2.12
N SER A 154 5.10 6.58 -2.37
CA SER A 154 6.27 6.97 -1.61
C SER A 154 6.13 8.42 -1.13
N ILE A 155 6.41 8.63 0.15
CA ILE A 155 6.48 9.93 0.81
C ILE A 155 7.81 9.97 1.56
N PHE A 156 8.74 10.75 1.02
CA PHE A 156 10.09 10.90 1.54
C PHE A 156 10.26 12.31 2.11
N PRO A 157 10.14 12.49 3.44
CA PRO A 157 10.54 13.72 4.10
C PRO A 157 12.07 13.81 4.14
N ILE A 158 12.65 14.87 3.55
CA ILE A 158 14.08 15.07 3.37
C ILE A 158 14.44 16.47 3.85
N GLU A 159 15.01 16.59 5.06
CA GLU A 159 15.49 17.86 5.66
C GLU A 159 14.47 19.03 5.59
N SER A 160 14.47 19.82 4.53
CA SER A 160 13.61 20.99 4.29
C SER A 160 12.56 20.81 3.18
N GLN A 161 12.42 19.61 2.61
CA GLN A 161 11.54 19.32 1.48
C GLN A 161 10.94 17.93 1.61
N SER A 162 9.90 17.64 0.84
CA SER A 162 9.31 16.30 0.77
C SER A 162 9.08 15.87 -0.66
N ILE A 163 9.32 14.59 -0.95
CA ILE A 163 9.05 14.00 -2.26
C ILE A 163 7.86 13.08 -2.14
N ILE A 164 6.88 13.27 -3.04
CA ILE A 164 5.70 12.42 -3.17
C ILE A 164 5.72 11.77 -4.55
N MET A 165 5.56 10.44 -4.59
CA MET A 165 5.49 9.67 -5.83
C MET A 165 4.33 8.69 -5.79
N LEU A 166 3.50 8.70 -6.83
CA LEU A 166 2.49 7.67 -7.06
C LEU A 166 2.71 7.04 -8.44
N PHE A 167 2.84 5.71 -8.45
CA PHE A 167 3.07 4.97 -9.68
C PHE A 167 2.44 3.58 -9.64
N THR A 168 2.24 3.00 -10.82
CA THR A 168 1.79 1.61 -10.96
C THR A 168 2.55 0.94 -12.09
N LYS A 169 2.37 -0.37 -12.25
CA LYS A 169 2.89 -1.09 -13.42
C LYS A 169 2.34 -0.49 -14.71
N ASN A 170 3.19 -0.26 -15.70
CA ASN A 170 2.73 0.27 -16.98
C ASN A 170 1.75 -0.71 -17.66
N GLY A 171 0.77 -0.17 -18.39
CA GLY A 171 -0.29 -0.95 -19.03
C GLY A 171 -1.40 -1.43 -18.10
N ASN A 172 -1.37 -1.07 -16.80
CA ASN A 172 -2.46 -1.37 -15.87
C ASN A 172 -3.75 -0.63 -16.25
N LYS A 173 -4.74 -1.37 -16.77
CA LYS A 173 -6.01 -0.81 -17.23
C LYS A 173 -6.99 -0.50 -16.11
N ARG A 174 -6.92 -1.18 -14.95
CA ARG A 174 -7.89 -1.01 -13.86
C ARG A 174 -7.69 0.31 -13.11
N LEU A 175 -6.43 0.72 -12.91
CA LEU A 175 -6.11 2.01 -12.30
C LEU A 175 -6.25 3.21 -13.25
N ARG A 176 -6.62 2.99 -14.52
CA ARG A 176 -6.68 4.06 -15.53
C ARG A 176 -7.65 5.17 -15.22
N GLN A 177 -8.83 4.83 -14.71
CA GLN A 177 -9.82 5.85 -14.36
C GLN A 177 -9.40 6.58 -13.07
N PHE A 178 -8.88 5.85 -12.09
CA PHE A 178 -8.34 6.43 -10.86
C PHE A 178 -7.30 7.51 -11.14
N TYR A 179 -6.22 7.23 -11.89
CA TYR A 179 -5.19 8.25 -12.10
C TYR A 179 -5.67 9.43 -12.95
N LYS A 180 -6.64 9.22 -13.87
CA LYS A 180 -7.25 10.33 -14.63
C LYS A 180 -8.06 11.26 -13.73
N GLN A 181 -8.90 10.67 -12.86
CA GLN A 181 -9.68 11.41 -11.87
C GLN A 181 -8.74 12.14 -10.90
N TYR A 182 -7.73 11.44 -10.39
CA TYR A 182 -6.71 12.02 -9.51
C TYR A 182 -6.00 13.21 -10.14
N SER A 183 -5.57 13.11 -11.40
CA SER A 183 -4.89 14.22 -12.10
C SER A 183 -5.76 15.47 -12.22
N SER A 184 -7.09 15.32 -12.26
CA SER A 184 -8.05 16.42 -12.35
C SER A 184 -8.34 17.13 -11.02
N LEU A 185 -7.92 16.55 -9.89
CA LEU A 185 -8.09 17.16 -8.58
C LEU A 185 -7.23 18.41 -8.39
N GLU A 186 -7.74 19.35 -7.60
CA GLU A 186 -6.94 20.45 -7.07
C GLU A 186 -5.80 19.93 -6.18
N HIS A 187 -4.74 20.72 -6.05
CA HIS A 187 -3.54 20.35 -5.30
C HIS A 187 -3.84 19.88 -3.87
N LYS A 188 -4.65 20.65 -3.12
CA LYS A 188 -5.06 20.30 -1.75
C LYS A 188 -5.77 18.93 -1.70
N ASP A 189 -6.67 18.68 -2.65
CA ASP A 189 -7.44 17.43 -2.73
C ASP A 189 -6.57 16.23 -3.13
N LYS A 190 -5.54 16.43 -3.98
CA LYS A 190 -4.54 15.40 -4.29
C LYS A 190 -3.84 14.93 -3.02
N LEU A 191 -3.33 15.88 -2.23
CA LEU A 191 -2.67 15.58 -0.97
C LEU A 191 -3.62 14.91 0.04
N SER A 192 -4.87 15.39 0.14
CA SER A 192 -5.88 14.76 1.02
C SER A 192 -6.18 13.33 0.59
N ALA A 193 -6.28 13.07 -0.72
CA ALA A 193 -6.52 11.73 -1.24
C ALA A 193 -5.36 10.77 -0.92
N ILE A 194 -4.11 11.20 -1.11
CA ILE A 194 -2.93 10.39 -0.76
C ILE A 194 -2.93 10.07 0.73
N ASN A 195 -3.15 11.08 1.58
CA ASN A 195 -3.21 10.93 3.03
C ASN A 195 -4.28 9.91 3.43
N PHE A 196 -5.51 10.07 2.91
CA PHE A 196 -6.61 9.16 3.19
C PHE A 196 -6.33 7.73 2.72
N ILE A 197 -5.78 7.54 1.51
CA ILE A 197 -5.42 6.22 0.98
C ILE A 197 -4.40 5.53 1.89
N ILE A 198 -3.37 6.26 2.35
CA ILE A 198 -2.35 5.70 3.24
C ILE A 198 -2.98 5.25 4.56
N PHE A 199 -3.76 6.10 5.22
CA PHE A 199 -4.35 5.73 6.52
C PHE A 199 -5.44 4.66 6.38
N SER A 200 -6.23 4.66 5.31
CA SER A 200 -7.31 3.67 5.13
C SER A 200 -6.82 2.28 4.75
N LEU A 201 -5.68 2.16 4.06
CA LEU A 201 -5.25 0.91 3.43
C LEU A 201 -3.86 0.42 3.89
N SER A 202 -3.18 1.13 4.78
CA SER A 202 -1.86 0.74 5.26
C SER A 202 -1.71 0.85 6.78
N GLU A 203 -1.07 -0.16 7.34
CA GLU A 203 -0.71 -0.26 8.76
C GLU A 203 0.67 0.36 9.07
N ASP A 204 1.46 0.67 8.03
CA ASP A 204 2.91 0.84 8.08
C ASP A 204 3.37 2.29 7.86
N VAL A 205 2.71 3.25 8.53
CA VAL A 205 3.02 4.69 8.43
C VAL A 205 4.02 5.12 9.50
N PHE A 206 5.12 5.76 9.10
CA PHE A 206 6.04 6.39 10.04
C PHE A 206 5.62 7.84 10.29
N MET A 207 5.50 8.22 11.56
CA MET A 207 5.00 9.54 11.95
C MET A 207 5.99 10.22 12.91
N SER A 208 6.10 11.54 12.81
CA SER A 208 6.79 12.37 13.79
C SER A 208 6.17 12.16 15.18
N LYS A 209 7.01 12.20 16.22
CA LYS A 209 6.53 12.14 17.61
C LYS A 209 5.53 13.26 17.93
N SER A 210 5.68 14.42 17.31
CA SER A 210 4.77 15.57 17.49
C SER A 210 3.34 15.29 17.00
N LEU A 211 3.13 14.29 16.14
CA LEU A 211 1.79 13.92 15.68
C LEU A 211 1.08 12.91 16.59
N HIS A 212 1.78 12.33 17.58
CA HIS A 212 1.21 11.25 18.38
C HIS A 212 -0.10 11.69 19.07
N ASP A 213 -0.08 12.81 19.78
CA ASP A 213 -1.25 13.31 20.51
C ASP A 213 -2.38 13.68 19.54
N ARG A 214 -2.05 14.37 18.44
CA ARG A 214 -3.02 14.72 17.37
C ARG A 214 -3.69 13.48 16.77
N PHE A 215 -2.95 12.37 16.65
CA PHE A 215 -3.50 11.11 16.17
C PHE A 215 -4.43 10.48 17.22
N MET A 216 -3.98 10.38 18.47
CA MET A 216 -4.71 9.70 19.55
C MET A 216 -6.03 10.42 19.89
N GLU A 217 -6.07 11.74 19.73
CA GLU A 217 -7.24 12.58 20.01
C GLU A 217 -8.22 12.66 18.82
N ASN A 218 -7.86 12.18 17.62
CA ASN A 218 -8.72 12.29 16.44
C ASN A 218 -9.49 10.99 16.14
N ASP A 219 -10.77 10.96 16.52
CA ASP A 219 -11.62 9.77 16.33
C ASP A 219 -11.86 9.41 14.85
N SER A 220 -11.98 10.40 13.96
CA SER A 220 -12.15 10.15 12.53
C SER A 220 -10.90 9.48 11.94
N LEU A 221 -9.71 9.95 12.32
CA LEU A 221 -8.45 9.37 11.87
C LEU A 221 -8.25 7.96 12.43
N LYS A 222 -8.55 7.72 13.71
CA LYS A 222 -8.53 6.37 14.30
C LYS A 222 -9.49 5.42 13.58
N ARG A 223 -10.69 5.91 13.21
CA ARG A 223 -11.66 5.12 12.43
C ARG A 223 -11.11 4.76 11.06
N VAL A 224 -10.57 5.74 10.32
CA VAL A 224 -9.99 5.49 8.99
C VAL A 224 -8.78 4.54 9.08
N ALA A 225 -7.89 4.76 10.06
CA ALA A 225 -6.74 3.89 10.31
C ALA A 225 -7.10 2.47 10.77
N GLY A 226 -8.31 2.29 11.31
CA GLY A 226 -8.85 1.01 11.77
C GLY A 226 -9.72 0.28 10.75
N LEU A 227 -9.89 0.83 9.54
CA LEU A 227 -10.67 0.17 8.48
C LEU A 227 -10.03 -1.18 8.13
N THR A 228 -10.88 -2.19 7.94
CA THR A 228 -10.42 -3.52 7.55
C THR A 228 -11.40 -4.14 6.56
N SER A 229 -10.86 -4.79 5.54
CA SER A 229 -11.66 -5.55 4.59
C SER A 229 -11.97 -6.98 5.06
N ILE A 230 -11.45 -7.38 6.23
CA ILE A 230 -11.70 -8.70 6.80
C ILE A 230 -13.13 -8.74 7.33
N GLN A 231 -13.98 -9.53 6.68
CA GLN A 231 -15.35 -9.77 7.14
C GLN A 231 -15.42 -11.06 7.96
N PHE A 232 -15.90 -10.95 9.20
CA PHE A 232 -16.32 -12.08 10.01
C PHE A 232 -17.84 -12.20 9.91
N SER A 233 -18.34 -13.13 9.10
CA SER A 233 -19.78 -13.33 8.92
C SER A 233 -20.12 -14.82 8.92
N GLU A 234 -21.17 -15.18 9.68
CA GLU A 234 -21.80 -16.51 9.61
C GLU A 234 -22.62 -16.70 8.32
N LYS A 235 -22.93 -15.60 7.62
CA LYS A 235 -23.66 -15.60 6.35
C LYS A 235 -22.69 -15.38 5.18
N ASN A 236 -22.80 -16.18 4.13
CA ASN A 236 -22.01 -16.06 2.89
C ASN A 236 -22.33 -14.79 2.04
N ASN A 237 -23.08 -13.82 2.58
CA ASN A 237 -23.40 -12.60 1.86
C ASN A 237 -22.31 -11.57 2.11
N ILE A 238 -21.32 -11.57 1.22
CA ILE A 238 -20.30 -10.52 1.14
C ILE A 238 -20.97 -9.30 0.52
N SER A 239 -21.20 -8.25 1.30
CA SER A 239 -21.73 -6.98 0.78
C SER A 239 -20.58 -6.12 0.25
N GLN A 240 -20.58 -5.83 -1.05
CA GLN A 240 -19.69 -4.82 -1.61
C GLN A 240 -20.15 -3.39 -1.24
N GLU A 241 -21.43 -3.19 -0.94
CA GLU A 241 -21.99 -1.87 -0.61
C GLU A 241 -21.35 -1.30 0.67
N GLY A 242 -21.16 -2.12 1.69
CA GLY A 242 -20.50 -1.70 2.94
C GLY A 242 -19.03 -1.30 2.72
N LEU A 243 -18.31 -2.06 1.89
CA LEU A 243 -16.94 -1.67 1.50
C LEU A 243 -16.90 -0.36 0.73
N THR A 244 -17.85 -0.14 -0.19
CA THR A 244 -17.89 1.10 -0.97
C THR A 244 -18.10 2.31 -0.07
N GLU A 245 -18.97 2.18 0.93
CA GLU A 245 -19.20 3.26 1.89
C GLU A 245 -17.98 3.52 2.79
N GLU A 246 -17.34 2.48 3.32
CA GLU A 246 -16.19 2.62 4.22
C GLU A 246 -14.96 3.20 3.53
N PHE A 247 -14.68 2.77 2.29
CA PHE A 247 -13.50 3.17 1.52
C PHE A 247 -13.78 4.30 0.51
N ASP A 248 -14.85 5.07 0.71
CA ASP A 248 -15.22 6.19 -0.15
C ASP A 248 -14.20 7.35 -0.07
N LEU A 249 -13.51 7.61 -1.19
CA LEU A 249 -12.53 8.69 -1.32
C LEU A 249 -13.14 10.10 -1.26
N SER A 250 -14.47 10.24 -1.29
CA SER A 250 -15.15 11.51 -1.04
C SER A 250 -14.92 11.99 0.41
N LYS A 251 -14.73 11.05 1.36
CA LYS A 251 -14.47 11.29 2.79
C LYS A 251 -13.03 11.70 3.11
N ARG A 252 -12.16 11.87 2.10
CA ARG A 252 -10.74 12.21 2.27
C ARG A 252 -10.48 13.48 3.09
N ASN A 253 -11.45 14.39 3.13
CA ASN A 253 -11.36 15.65 3.87
C ASN A 253 -11.93 15.57 5.30
N ASP A 254 -12.40 14.39 5.73
CA ASP A 254 -12.93 14.14 7.08
C ASP A 254 -11.83 13.85 8.12
N ILE A 255 -10.58 13.67 7.66
CA ILE A 255 -9.40 13.47 8.51
C ILE A 255 -8.38 14.59 8.31
N PRO A 256 -7.51 14.86 9.30
CA PRO A 256 -6.41 15.79 9.13
C PRO A 256 -5.52 15.38 7.95
N ASN A 257 -5.08 16.36 7.17
CA ASN A 257 -4.14 16.14 6.07
C ASN A 257 -2.72 16.46 6.53
N PHE A 258 -1.91 15.42 6.76
CA PHE A 258 -0.54 15.55 7.22
C PHE A 258 0.47 15.81 6.08
N LEU A 259 0.00 16.01 4.86
CA LEU A 259 0.82 16.36 3.70
C LEU A 259 0.73 17.84 3.33
N LEU A 260 -0.20 18.58 3.92
CA LEU A 260 -0.24 20.03 3.83
C LEU A 260 0.74 20.66 4.81
N MET A 261 1.24 21.84 4.45
CA MET A 261 2.03 22.67 5.36
C MET A 261 1.16 23.02 6.58
N GLU A 262 1.70 22.76 7.78
CA GLU A 262 1.08 23.25 9.02
C GLU A 262 1.31 24.76 9.07
N ASN A 263 0.22 25.54 9.08
CA ASN A 263 0.26 26.96 9.45
C ASN A 263 0.30 27.12 10.97
#